data_AF-A0A8B7YFS3-F1
#
_entry.id   AF-A0A8B7YFS3-F1
#
_cell.length_a   1.000
_cell.length_b   1.000
_cell.length_c   1.000
_cell.angle_alpha   90.00
_cell.angle_beta   90.00
_cell.angle_gamma   90.00
#
_symmetry.space_group_name_H-M   'P 1'
#
loop_
_entity.id
_entity.type
_entity.pdbx_description
1 polymer ?
#
loop_
_entity_poly.entity_id
_entity_poly.type
_entity_poly.pdbx_seq_one_letter_code
_entity_poly.pdbx_strand_id
1 'polypeptide(L)'
;MSLCVLWEVFPRSVIRGFFLEVTPILVGVKMSRNALSLFSQLFGRTHGVIIGMIHVKALPGSPRYRLPVKDIIRLACEEAEGYRQAGVDAIIIENMHDVPYLQADHLGSEVTASMTAVASKVREVCPSMPCGVQILSGANKEALSVAMVAGLDFIRAEGFVFSHVGDEGFLNSCAGELLRYRKNIGAEEVKIFTDIKKKHCSSHAITADVSIAETASAAEFFGSDGVIVTGSVTGQEASVQEIKDVQASVDIPVLVGSGVTLSNVEQYLGASGLIVGSHFKHNGLWHYHPDFSNVKKFMDKVQNLRGDPAK
;
A
#
# COMPACT_ATOMS: atom_id res chain seq x y z
N MET A 1 -9.18 -37.26 -22.22
CA MET A 1 -9.02 -38.63 -22.73
C MET A 1 -7.72 -39.19 -22.18
N SER A 2 -7.81 -40.35 -21.55
CA SER A 2 -6.82 -40.98 -20.66
C SER A 2 -5.47 -41.33 -21.31
N LEU A 3 -4.37 -41.04 -20.62
CA LEU A 3 -3.07 -41.70 -20.80
C LEU A 3 -3.05 -42.99 -19.96
N CYS A 4 -3.75 -43.99 -20.44
CA CYS A 4 -3.49 -45.39 -20.16
C CYS A 4 -3.00 -45.99 -21.49
N VAL A 5 -2.19 -47.05 -21.45
CA VAL A 5 -1.57 -47.74 -22.61
C VAL A 5 -0.20 -47.18 -23.04
N LEU A 6 0.84 -47.47 -22.26
CA LEU A 6 2.21 -47.60 -22.78
C LEU A 6 3.07 -48.57 -21.94
N TRP A 7 2.43 -49.51 -21.21
CA TRP A 7 3.11 -50.41 -20.27
C TRP A 7 3.57 -51.76 -20.88
N GLU A 8 3.35 -52.04 -22.17
CA GLU A 8 3.49 -53.41 -22.70
C GLU A 8 4.59 -53.67 -23.74
N VAL A 9 5.53 -52.74 -24.01
CA VAL A 9 6.44 -52.93 -25.18
C VAL A 9 7.95 -52.88 -24.89
N PHE A 10 8.43 -52.82 -23.64
CA PHE A 10 9.89 -52.86 -23.39
C PHE A 10 10.35 -53.85 -22.29
N PRO A 11 11.40 -54.66 -22.56
CA PRO A 11 11.89 -55.68 -21.63
C PRO A 11 12.57 -55.10 -20.37
N ARG A 12 12.41 -55.81 -19.24
CA ARG A 12 12.78 -55.46 -17.85
C ARG A 12 14.27 -55.21 -17.56
N SER A 13 15.15 -55.10 -18.56
CA SER A 13 16.59 -54.86 -18.37
C SER A 13 17.03 -53.40 -18.47
N VAL A 14 16.12 -52.46 -18.78
CA VAL A 14 16.44 -51.02 -18.89
C VAL A 14 15.97 -50.21 -17.65
N ILE A 15 15.29 -50.85 -16.69
CA ILE A 15 14.65 -50.18 -15.53
C ILE A 15 15.63 -49.90 -14.36
N ARG A 16 16.94 -50.13 -14.52
CA ARG A 16 17.93 -49.91 -13.45
C ARG A 16 18.76 -48.62 -13.55
N GLY A 17 18.45 -47.70 -14.46
CA GLY A 17 19.22 -46.47 -14.68
C GLY A 17 18.55 -45.14 -14.30
N PHE A 18 17.30 -45.14 -13.84
CA PHE A 18 16.51 -43.90 -13.65
C PHE A 18 15.99 -43.70 -12.22
N PHE A 19 16.74 -44.18 -11.23
CA PHE A 19 16.56 -43.78 -9.83
C PHE A 19 17.63 -42.73 -9.48
N LEU A 20 17.47 -41.53 -10.00
CA LEU A 20 18.19 -40.33 -9.56
C LEU A 20 17.12 -39.36 -9.02
N GLU A 21 17.09 -39.28 -7.69
CA GLU A 21 16.70 -38.14 -6.86
C GLU A 21 15.61 -37.21 -7.43
N VAL A 22 14.35 -37.59 -7.20
CA VAL A 22 13.29 -36.58 -7.08
C VAL A 22 13.35 -36.05 -5.64
N THR A 23 14.26 -35.13 -5.39
CA THR A 23 14.16 -34.23 -4.25
C THR A 23 12.92 -33.35 -4.48
N PRO A 24 12.01 -33.22 -3.50
CA PRO A 24 10.95 -32.22 -3.60
C PRO A 24 11.65 -30.86 -3.52
N ILE A 25 11.79 -30.20 -4.67
CA ILE A 25 12.28 -28.84 -4.76
C ILE A 25 11.33 -28.00 -3.89
N LEU A 26 11.87 -27.49 -2.80
CA LEU A 26 11.29 -26.41 -2.01
C LEU A 26 11.00 -25.22 -2.95
N VAL A 27 9.78 -25.14 -3.48
CA VAL A 27 9.28 -23.93 -4.17
C VAL A 27 8.70 -22.92 -3.17
N GLY A 28 8.58 -23.27 -1.89
CA GLY A 28 7.94 -22.43 -0.87
C GLY A 28 8.81 -21.41 -0.12
N VAL A 29 10.13 -21.35 -0.31
CA VAL A 29 11.02 -20.57 0.61
C VAL A 29 11.78 -19.42 -0.06
N LYS A 30 11.59 -19.17 -1.37
CA LYS A 30 12.37 -18.15 -2.10
C LYS A 30 11.67 -16.83 -2.44
N MET A 31 10.35 -16.72 -2.27
CA MET A 31 9.65 -15.44 -2.52
C MET A 31 9.70 -14.47 -1.33
N SER A 32 9.59 -14.99 -0.11
CA SER A 32 9.64 -14.24 1.17
C SER A 32 10.84 -13.28 1.28
N ARG A 33 12.06 -13.78 1.04
CA ARG A 33 13.28 -12.96 1.15
C ARG A 33 13.37 -11.85 0.10
N ASN A 34 12.72 -12.01 -1.05
CA ASN A 34 12.78 -11.01 -2.11
C ASN A 34 11.90 -9.80 -1.78
N ALA A 35 10.69 -9.99 -1.25
CA ALA A 35 9.77 -8.89 -0.95
C ALA A 35 10.34 -7.93 0.11
N LEU A 36 10.86 -8.47 1.21
CA LEU A 36 11.53 -7.66 2.25
C LEU A 36 12.82 -7.01 1.75
N SER A 37 13.58 -7.67 0.86
CA SER A 37 14.77 -7.06 0.24
C SER A 37 14.42 -5.91 -0.70
N LEU A 38 13.32 -6.03 -1.46
CA LEU A 38 12.81 -4.99 -2.34
C LEU A 38 12.28 -3.80 -1.54
N PHE A 39 11.61 -4.07 -0.41
CA PHE A 39 11.18 -3.04 0.52
C PHE A 39 12.38 -2.29 1.13
N SER A 40 13.42 -3.03 1.51
CA SER A 40 14.68 -2.45 1.99
C SER A 40 15.43 -1.65 0.93
N GLN A 41 15.35 -2.04 -0.34
CA GLN A 41 15.91 -1.27 -1.46
C GLN A 41 15.13 0.02 -1.71
N LEU A 42 13.81 -0.03 -1.58
CA LEU A 42 12.93 1.10 -1.84
C LEU A 42 13.00 2.15 -0.72
N PHE A 43 12.92 1.74 0.54
CA PHE A 43 12.92 2.66 1.69
C PHE A 43 14.26 2.79 2.42
N GLY A 44 15.28 2.04 2.02
CA GLY A 44 16.58 1.99 2.69
C GLY A 44 16.56 1.31 4.08
N ARG A 45 15.41 0.80 4.50
CA ARG A 45 15.17 0.20 5.83
C ARG A 45 14.15 -0.92 5.75
N THR A 46 14.25 -1.87 6.69
CA THR A 46 13.32 -2.99 6.82
C THR A 46 12.18 -2.73 7.79
N HIS A 47 12.36 -1.78 8.73
CA HIS A 47 11.40 -1.51 9.81
C HIS A 47 11.26 -0.03 10.12
N GLY A 48 10.07 0.32 10.61
CA GLY A 48 9.73 1.61 11.16
C GLY A 48 9.65 2.74 10.15
N VAL A 49 9.63 2.51 8.83
CA VAL A 49 9.58 3.55 7.78
C VAL A 49 8.40 4.49 8.00
N ILE A 50 8.61 5.81 8.07
CA ILE A 50 7.50 6.77 8.20
C ILE A 50 7.07 7.26 6.83
N ILE A 51 5.79 7.07 6.52
CA ILE A 51 5.18 7.49 5.26
C ILE A 51 4.18 8.60 5.54
N GLY A 52 4.43 9.79 5.00
CA GLY A 52 3.53 10.95 5.11
C GLY A 52 2.46 10.94 4.04
N MET A 53 1.22 11.30 4.39
CA MET A 53 0.12 11.34 3.42
C MET A 53 -0.22 12.78 3.01
N ILE A 54 -0.01 13.08 1.74
CA ILE A 54 -0.38 14.33 1.07
C ILE A 54 -1.82 14.19 0.61
N HIS A 55 -2.71 15.00 1.17
CA HIS A 55 -4.13 14.95 0.78
C HIS A 55 -4.40 16.07 -0.21
N VAL A 56 -4.52 15.70 -1.48
CA VAL A 56 -4.78 16.61 -2.58
C VAL A 56 -6.14 17.29 -2.37
N LYS A 57 -6.22 18.59 -2.64
CA LYS A 57 -7.50 19.33 -2.59
C LYS A 57 -8.47 18.77 -3.64
N ALA A 58 -9.76 19.04 -3.45
CA ALA A 58 -10.82 18.53 -4.33
C ALA A 58 -10.49 18.82 -5.80
N LEU A 59 -10.54 17.77 -6.61
CA LEU A 59 -10.18 17.75 -8.03
C LEU A 59 -11.37 18.13 -8.92
N PRO A 60 -11.12 18.50 -10.19
CA PRO A 60 -12.19 18.69 -11.16
C PRO A 60 -13.13 17.47 -11.19
N GLY A 61 -14.43 17.71 -11.23
CA GLY A 61 -15.45 16.65 -11.15
C GLY A 61 -16.01 16.45 -9.73
N SER A 62 -15.27 16.80 -8.68
CA SER A 62 -15.79 16.76 -7.32
C SER A 62 -16.70 17.98 -7.01
N PRO A 63 -17.82 17.81 -6.26
CA PRO A 63 -18.68 18.92 -5.84
C PRO A 63 -17.95 20.01 -5.03
N ARG A 64 -16.81 19.68 -4.43
CA ARG A 64 -16.02 20.59 -3.59
C ARG A 64 -14.89 21.28 -4.35
N TYR A 65 -14.77 21.07 -5.67
CA TYR A 65 -13.80 21.75 -6.51
C TYR A 65 -13.98 23.27 -6.49
N ARG A 66 -12.94 23.99 -6.06
CA ARG A 66 -12.96 25.47 -5.96
C ARG A 66 -11.70 26.15 -6.46
N LEU A 67 -10.59 25.41 -6.54
CA LEU A 67 -9.27 25.95 -6.87
C LEU A 67 -8.87 25.51 -8.27
N PRO A 68 -8.18 26.34 -9.06
CA PRO A 68 -7.63 25.90 -10.34
C PRO A 68 -6.60 24.79 -10.10
N VAL A 69 -6.52 23.83 -11.02
CA VAL A 69 -5.60 22.67 -10.92
C VAL A 69 -4.15 23.09 -10.64
N LYS A 70 -3.70 24.23 -11.18
CA LYS A 70 -2.37 24.79 -10.92
C LYS A 70 -2.12 25.10 -9.44
N ASP A 71 -3.12 25.62 -8.73
CA ASP A 71 -3.00 25.90 -7.29
C ASP A 71 -3.02 24.61 -6.47
N ILE A 72 -3.79 23.61 -6.90
CA ILE A 72 -3.80 22.29 -6.27
C ILE A 72 -2.41 21.65 -6.36
N ILE A 73 -1.80 21.69 -7.55
CA ILE A 73 -0.43 21.21 -7.77
C ILE A 73 0.56 21.95 -6.87
N ARG A 74 0.48 23.30 -6.82
CA ARG A 74 1.36 24.11 -5.97
C ARG A 74 1.26 23.71 -4.50
N LEU A 75 0.04 23.59 -3.97
CA LEU A 75 -0.17 23.21 -2.57
C LEU A 75 0.37 21.80 -2.28
N ALA A 76 0.16 20.84 -3.18
CA ALA A 76 0.71 19.49 -3.02
C ALA A 76 2.25 19.48 -3.04
N CYS A 77 2.87 20.32 -3.88
CA CYS A 77 4.32 20.49 -3.93
C CYS A 77 4.88 21.14 -2.65
N GLU A 78 4.21 22.17 -2.13
CA GLU A 78 4.56 22.80 -0.85
C GLU A 78 4.46 21.78 0.31
N GLU A 79 3.44 20.93 0.29
CA GLU A 79 3.25 19.87 1.28
C GLU A 79 4.35 18.79 1.20
N ALA A 80 4.68 18.34 -0.01
CA ALA A 80 5.77 17.40 -0.26
C ALA A 80 7.13 17.93 0.20
N GLU A 81 7.43 19.20 -0.12
CA GLU A 81 8.66 19.86 0.29
C GLU A 81 8.76 19.97 1.82
N GLY A 82 7.66 20.29 2.50
CA GLY A 82 7.64 20.34 3.95
C GLY A 82 7.85 18.97 4.59
N TYR A 83 7.31 17.88 4.03
CA TYR A 83 7.60 16.52 4.49
C TYR A 83 9.07 16.13 4.28
N ARG A 84 9.64 16.52 3.14
CA ARG A 84 11.06 16.32 2.83
C ARG A 84 11.95 17.05 3.84
N GLN A 85 11.65 18.30 4.17
CA GLN A 85 12.39 19.09 5.16
C GLN A 85 12.23 18.55 6.59
N ALA A 86 11.07 17.96 6.90
CA ALA A 86 10.83 17.32 8.19
C ALA A 86 11.53 15.95 8.34
N GLY A 87 12.10 15.41 7.25
CA GLY A 87 12.88 14.16 7.27
C GLY A 87 12.03 12.89 7.22
N VAL A 88 10.81 12.96 6.67
CA VAL A 88 9.96 11.78 6.44
C VAL A 88 10.62 10.85 5.42
N ASP A 89 10.46 9.53 5.60
CA ASP A 89 11.15 8.54 4.75
C ASP A 89 10.47 8.33 3.40
N ALA A 90 9.14 8.53 3.30
CA ALA A 90 8.38 8.41 2.06
C ALA A 90 7.08 9.22 2.06
N ILE A 91 6.46 9.41 0.89
CA ILE A 91 5.18 10.11 0.74
C ILE A 91 4.15 9.32 -0.06
N ILE A 92 2.88 9.48 0.28
CA ILE A 92 1.72 8.98 -0.49
C ILE A 92 0.83 10.15 -0.85
N ILE A 93 0.43 10.22 -2.12
CA ILE A 93 -0.51 11.21 -2.63
C ILE A 93 -1.91 10.58 -2.67
N GLU A 94 -2.88 11.20 -2.00
CA GLU A 94 -4.25 10.68 -1.86
C GLU A 94 -5.29 11.76 -2.21
N ASN A 95 -6.38 11.38 -2.88
CA ASN A 95 -7.47 12.29 -3.27
C ASN A 95 -8.62 12.36 -2.23
N MET A 96 -8.29 12.49 -0.93
CA MET A 96 -9.26 12.51 0.18
C MET A 96 -10.28 13.66 0.15
N HIS A 97 -10.00 14.76 -0.55
CA HIS A 97 -10.93 15.89 -0.59
C HIS A 97 -12.03 15.76 -1.66
N ASP A 98 -12.02 14.68 -2.46
CA ASP A 98 -12.99 14.45 -3.54
C ASP A 98 -14.39 14.03 -3.07
N VAL A 99 -14.66 14.08 -1.76
CA VAL A 99 -15.95 13.70 -1.15
C VAL A 99 -17.15 14.42 -1.80
N PRO A 100 -18.21 13.68 -2.22
CA PRO A 100 -18.37 12.22 -2.16
C PRO A 100 -17.57 11.50 -3.25
N TYR A 101 -16.95 10.38 -2.88
CA TYR A 101 -16.13 9.59 -3.81
C TYR A 101 -17.01 8.81 -4.81
N LEU A 102 -16.46 8.58 -6.00
CA LEU A 102 -17.06 7.78 -7.05
C LEU A 102 -16.34 6.43 -7.14
N GLN A 103 -17.10 5.35 -7.26
CA GLN A 103 -16.54 4.02 -7.52
C GLN A 103 -15.74 4.00 -8.82
N ALA A 104 -14.75 3.10 -8.91
CA ALA A 104 -13.87 2.96 -10.06
C ALA A 104 -14.62 2.96 -11.42
N ASP A 105 -15.78 2.30 -11.52
CA ASP A 105 -16.57 2.21 -12.76
C ASP A 105 -17.16 3.55 -13.24
N HIS A 106 -17.26 4.52 -12.34
CA HIS A 106 -17.80 5.86 -12.61
C HIS A 106 -16.75 6.96 -12.47
N LEU A 107 -15.49 6.60 -12.23
CA LEU A 107 -14.42 7.58 -12.08
C LEU A 107 -14.15 8.24 -13.44
N GLY A 108 -14.31 9.56 -13.48
CA GLY A 108 -14.02 10.31 -14.68
C GLY A 108 -12.51 10.46 -14.93
N SER A 109 -12.15 10.54 -16.21
CA SER A 109 -10.76 10.71 -16.66
C SER A 109 -10.08 11.97 -16.11
N GLU A 110 -10.86 12.96 -15.68
CA GLU A 110 -10.40 14.20 -15.07
C GLU A 110 -9.66 13.95 -13.74
N VAL A 111 -10.06 12.95 -12.96
CA VAL A 111 -9.41 12.59 -11.70
C VAL A 111 -8.03 12.00 -12.01
N THR A 112 -7.98 11.01 -12.90
CA THR A 112 -6.73 10.36 -13.32
C THR A 112 -5.76 11.37 -13.94
N ALA A 113 -6.25 12.27 -14.81
CA ALA A 113 -5.42 13.30 -15.43
C ALA A 113 -4.87 14.30 -14.40
N SER A 114 -5.71 14.76 -13.47
CA SER A 114 -5.30 15.72 -12.44
C SER A 114 -4.32 15.09 -11.46
N MET A 115 -4.58 13.85 -11.02
CA MET A 115 -3.66 13.09 -10.16
C MET A 115 -2.33 12.82 -10.85
N THR A 116 -2.32 12.52 -12.16
CA THR A 116 -1.07 12.38 -12.93
C THR A 116 -0.25 13.66 -12.94
N ALA A 117 -0.91 14.81 -13.15
CA ALA A 117 -0.23 16.11 -13.14
C ALA A 117 0.35 16.45 -11.76
N VAL A 118 -0.40 16.18 -10.69
CA VAL A 118 0.06 16.38 -9.30
C VAL A 118 1.22 15.44 -8.98
N ALA A 119 1.07 14.14 -9.25
CA ALA A 119 2.09 13.14 -8.98
C ALA A 119 3.41 13.42 -9.69
N SER A 120 3.35 13.80 -10.98
CA SER A 120 4.55 14.13 -11.76
C SER A 120 5.29 15.32 -11.16
N LYS A 121 4.56 16.35 -10.71
CA LYS A 121 5.17 17.55 -10.11
C LYS A 121 5.71 17.30 -8.71
N VAL A 122 5.03 16.49 -7.91
CA VAL A 122 5.53 16.06 -6.60
C VAL A 122 6.82 15.23 -6.76
N ARG A 123 6.88 14.35 -7.76
CA ARG A 123 8.11 13.58 -8.08
C ARG A 123 9.27 14.48 -8.48
N GLU A 124 9.03 15.54 -9.26
CA GLU A 124 10.07 16.53 -9.62
C GLU A 124 10.64 17.24 -8.38
N VAL A 125 9.81 17.55 -7.38
CA VAL A 125 10.23 18.21 -6.13
C VAL A 125 10.97 17.23 -5.21
N CYS A 126 10.56 15.96 -5.21
CA CYS A 126 11.09 14.91 -4.32
C CYS A 126 11.66 13.71 -5.12
N PRO A 127 12.74 13.90 -5.91
CA PRO A 127 13.23 12.86 -6.81
C PRO A 127 13.85 11.65 -6.10
N SER A 128 14.46 11.86 -4.93
CA SER A 128 15.16 10.82 -4.18
C SER A 128 14.32 10.14 -3.10
N MET A 129 13.11 10.63 -2.85
CA MET A 129 12.23 10.11 -1.80
C MET A 129 11.23 9.13 -2.42
N PRO A 130 11.03 7.95 -1.84
CA PRO A 130 10.00 7.03 -2.30
C PRO A 130 8.62 7.68 -2.29
N CYS A 131 7.94 7.61 -3.42
CA CYS A 131 6.63 8.22 -3.60
C CYS A 131 5.62 7.18 -4.04
N GLY A 132 4.43 7.23 -3.46
CA GLY A 132 3.30 6.41 -3.88
C GLY A 132 2.03 7.21 -4.10
N VAL A 133 1.02 6.54 -4.64
CA VAL A 133 -0.29 7.14 -4.93
C VAL A 133 -1.42 6.22 -4.46
N GLN A 134 -2.50 6.85 -4.01
CA GLN A 134 -3.77 6.24 -3.68
C GLN A 134 -4.88 7.04 -4.35
N ILE A 135 -5.71 6.36 -5.14
CA ILE A 135 -6.97 6.91 -5.63
C ILE A 135 -8.09 6.15 -4.94
N LEU A 136 -8.86 6.87 -4.12
CA LEU A 136 -9.89 6.30 -3.26
C LEU A 136 -11.05 5.71 -4.04
N SER A 137 -11.81 4.83 -3.38
CA SER A 137 -12.97 4.11 -3.94
C SER A 137 -12.61 2.96 -4.89
N GLY A 138 -11.46 2.32 -4.63
CA GLY A 138 -11.04 1.12 -5.36
C GLY A 138 -10.56 1.38 -6.79
N ALA A 139 -10.26 2.64 -7.14
CA ALA A 139 -9.70 3.06 -8.44
C ALA A 139 -8.21 2.68 -8.56
N ASN A 140 -7.90 1.41 -8.33
CA ASN A 140 -6.54 0.89 -8.25
C ASN A 140 -5.86 0.80 -9.63
N LYS A 141 -6.64 0.60 -10.70
CA LYS A 141 -6.12 0.58 -12.09
C LYS A 141 -5.64 1.97 -12.51
N GLU A 142 -6.42 2.98 -12.15
CA GLU A 142 -6.12 4.38 -12.39
C GLU A 142 -4.91 4.78 -11.55
N ALA A 143 -4.87 4.42 -10.26
CA ALA A 143 -3.71 4.67 -9.40
C ALA A 143 -2.42 4.04 -9.99
N LEU A 144 -2.50 2.81 -10.51
CA LEU A 144 -1.36 2.15 -11.14
C LEU A 144 -0.91 2.84 -12.43
N SER A 145 -1.86 3.35 -13.23
CA SER A 145 -1.57 4.14 -14.42
C SER A 145 -0.86 5.45 -14.07
N VAL A 146 -1.38 6.16 -13.05
CA VAL A 146 -0.77 7.39 -12.53
C VAL A 146 0.64 7.12 -12.02
N ALA A 147 0.83 6.03 -11.25
CA ALA A 147 2.13 5.65 -10.73
C ALA A 147 3.15 5.39 -11.82
N MET A 148 2.77 4.62 -12.85
CA MET A 148 3.66 4.32 -13.97
C MET A 148 4.08 5.58 -14.74
N VAL A 149 3.11 6.45 -15.08
CA VAL A 149 3.38 7.65 -15.89
C VAL A 149 4.18 8.70 -15.11
N ALA A 150 3.89 8.86 -13.82
CA ALA A 150 4.60 9.82 -12.97
C ALA A 150 5.92 9.27 -12.39
N GLY A 151 6.25 8.00 -12.66
CA GLY A 151 7.45 7.35 -12.13
C GLY A 151 7.41 7.19 -10.61
N LEU A 152 6.28 6.79 -10.05
CA LEU A 152 6.10 6.48 -8.63
C LEU A 152 6.53 5.04 -8.33
N ASP A 153 6.96 4.78 -7.10
CA ASP A 153 7.55 3.49 -6.71
C ASP A 153 6.52 2.47 -6.23
N PHE A 154 5.39 2.95 -5.71
CA PHE A 154 4.35 2.09 -5.17
C PHE A 154 2.94 2.68 -5.25
N ILE A 155 1.93 1.82 -5.14
CA ILE A 155 0.53 2.20 -4.98
C ILE A 155 -0.02 1.62 -3.68
N ARG A 156 -0.98 2.33 -3.10
CA ARG A 156 -1.83 1.80 -2.05
C ARG A 156 -3.17 1.41 -2.65
N ALA A 157 -3.47 0.12 -2.63
CA ALA A 157 -4.65 -0.47 -3.23
C ALA A 157 -5.69 -0.86 -2.19
N GLU A 158 -6.93 -0.41 -2.41
CA GLU A 158 -8.08 -0.73 -1.56
C GLU A 158 -8.90 -1.87 -2.17
N GLY A 159 -9.43 -2.79 -1.35
CA GLY A 159 -10.28 -3.89 -1.85
C GLY A 159 -9.54 -4.82 -2.82
N PHE A 160 -8.31 -5.21 -2.45
CA PHE A 160 -7.50 -6.10 -3.27
C PHE A 160 -8.01 -7.55 -3.21
N VAL A 161 -8.18 -8.07 -1.99
CA VAL A 161 -8.74 -9.40 -1.73
C VAL A 161 -10.00 -9.25 -0.90
N PHE A 162 -11.04 -10.00 -1.29
CA PHE A 162 -12.42 -9.88 -0.79
C PHE A 162 -13.12 -8.59 -1.19
N SER A 163 -14.44 -8.68 -1.29
CA SER A 163 -15.29 -7.53 -1.53
C SER A 163 -15.62 -6.85 -0.23
N HIS A 164 -15.63 -5.52 -0.23
CA HIS A 164 -15.93 -4.70 0.94
C HIS A 164 -17.10 -3.78 0.66
N VAL A 165 -17.85 -3.43 1.70
CA VAL A 165 -18.93 -2.46 1.63
C VAL A 165 -18.41 -1.17 2.24
N GLY A 166 -18.13 -0.19 1.40
CA GLY A 166 -17.72 1.14 1.78
C GLY A 166 -18.89 2.12 1.86
N ASP A 167 -18.60 3.34 2.30
CA ASP A 167 -19.56 4.45 2.28
C ASP A 167 -20.07 4.77 0.86
N GLU A 168 -19.32 4.37 -0.18
CA GLU A 168 -19.69 4.52 -1.60
C GLU A 168 -20.48 3.33 -2.17
N GLY A 169 -20.63 2.24 -1.42
CA GLY A 169 -21.27 1.00 -1.88
C GLY A 169 -20.35 -0.22 -1.92
N PHE A 170 -20.67 -1.19 -2.79
CA PHE A 170 -19.99 -2.48 -2.86
C PHE A 170 -18.71 -2.40 -3.72
N LEU A 171 -17.54 -2.50 -3.09
CA LEU A 171 -16.24 -2.59 -3.75
C LEU A 171 -15.89 -4.05 -3.97
N ASN A 172 -15.76 -4.47 -5.22
CA ASN A 172 -15.36 -5.83 -5.58
C ASN A 172 -13.84 -6.03 -5.48
N SER A 173 -13.42 -7.27 -5.19
CA SER A 173 -12.01 -7.65 -5.19
C SER A 173 -11.40 -7.49 -6.59
N CYS A 174 -10.25 -6.81 -6.69
CA CYS A 174 -9.64 -6.48 -7.99
C CYS A 174 -8.29 -7.16 -8.27
N ALA A 175 -7.78 -8.02 -7.38
CA ALA A 175 -6.42 -8.58 -7.48
C ALA A 175 -6.06 -9.15 -8.86
N GLY A 176 -6.92 -10.01 -9.41
CA GLY A 176 -6.66 -10.67 -10.70
C GLY A 176 -6.67 -9.71 -11.88
N GLU A 177 -7.48 -8.65 -11.86
CA GLU A 177 -7.50 -7.66 -12.93
C GLU A 177 -6.33 -6.69 -12.80
N LEU A 178 -6.02 -6.26 -11.59
CA LEU A 178 -4.95 -5.31 -11.30
C LEU A 178 -3.58 -5.87 -11.68
N LEU A 179 -3.29 -7.13 -11.33
CA LEU A 179 -1.99 -7.75 -11.65
C LEU A 179 -1.82 -8.01 -13.15
N ARG A 180 -2.89 -8.38 -13.86
CA ARG A 180 -2.85 -8.50 -15.34
C ARG A 180 -2.65 -7.14 -15.99
N TYR A 181 -3.34 -6.12 -15.46
CA TYR A 181 -3.19 -4.75 -15.93
C TYR A 181 -1.76 -4.23 -15.72
N ARG A 182 -1.17 -4.49 -14.54
CA ARG A 182 0.24 -4.18 -14.23
C ARG A 182 1.20 -4.70 -15.29
N LYS A 183 1.04 -5.96 -15.68
CA LYS A 183 1.86 -6.58 -16.72
C LYS A 183 1.58 -5.99 -18.11
N ASN A 184 0.32 -5.72 -18.43
CA ASN A 184 -0.05 -5.14 -19.74
C ASN A 184 0.55 -3.75 -19.96
N ILE A 185 0.61 -2.91 -18.93
CA ILE A 185 1.17 -1.55 -19.03
C ILE A 185 2.68 -1.50 -18.75
N GLY A 186 3.32 -2.63 -18.45
CA GLY A 186 4.74 -2.71 -18.11
C GLY A 186 5.12 -2.11 -16.75
N ALA A 187 4.18 -1.95 -15.83
CA ALA A 187 4.40 -1.35 -14.51
C ALA A 187 4.85 -2.38 -13.44
N GLU A 188 5.63 -3.40 -13.82
CA GLU A 188 6.06 -4.48 -12.91
C GLU A 188 6.98 -3.98 -11.78
N GLU A 189 7.61 -2.83 -11.97
CA GLU A 189 8.48 -2.18 -10.98
C GLU A 189 7.67 -1.53 -9.84
N VAL A 190 6.42 -1.13 -10.10
CA VAL A 190 5.55 -0.47 -9.12
C VAL A 190 5.01 -1.49 -8.12
N LYS A 191 5.33 -1.28 -6.84
CA LYS A 191 4.89 -2.14 -5.73
C LYS A 191 3.44 -1.89 -5.37
N ILE A 192 2.69 -2.95 -5.05
CA ILE A 192 1.29 -2.84 -4.65
C ILE A 192 1.19 -3.15 -3.16
N PHE A 193 0.89 -2.13 -2.35
CA PHE A 193 0.58 -2.29 -0.93
C PHE A 193 -0.93 -2.32 -0.74
N THR A 194 -1.45 -3.36 -0.11
CA THR A 194 -2.89 -3.65 -0.12
C THR A 194 -3.50 -3.48 1.26
N ASP A 195 -4.58 -2.71 1.37
CA ASP A 195 -5.35 -2.62 2.61
C ASP A 195 -6.15 -3.91 2.85
N ILE A 196 -5.93 -4.55 4.00
CA ILE A 196 -6.64 -5.79 4.41
C ILE A 196 -8.07 -5.50 4.92
N LYS A 197 -8.24 -4.39 5.63
CA LYS A 197 -9.53 -3.86 6.07
C LYS A 197 -9.53 -2.36 5.79
N LYS A 198 -10.49 -1.87 4.99
CA LYS A 198 -10.59 -0.43 4.67
C LYS A 198 -11.08 0.35 5.90
N LYS A 199 -10.44 1.48 6.14
CA LYS A 199 -10.72 2.52 7.16
C LYS A 199 -12.14 3.10 7.15
N HIS A 200 -12.91 2.84 6.08
CA HIS A 200 -14.28 3.33 5.83
C HIS A 200 -15.22 2.23 5.30
N CYS A 201 -14.90 0.95 5.52
CA CYS A 201 -15.79 -0.14 5.13
C CYS A 201 -16.45 -0.76 6.36
N SER A 202 -17.78 -0.65 6.41
CA SER A 202 -18.67 -1.27 7.40
C SER A 202 -18.88 -2.78 7.17
N SER A 203 -18.05 -3.42 6.33
CA SER A 203 -18.16 -4.84 5.95
C SER A 203 -17.69 -5.82 7.03
N HIS A 204 -17.87 -5.50 8.31
CA HIS A 204 -17.65 -6.44 9.40
C HIS A 204 -18.69 -7.56 9.47
N ALA A 205 -19.74 -7.54 8.63
CA ALA A 205 -20.81 -8.55 8.64
C ALA A 205 -20.65 -9.65 7.57
N ILE A 206 -20.14 -9.33 6.37
CA ILE A 206 -20.05 -10.29 5.25
C ILE A 206 -18.81 -11.17 5.36
N THR A 207 -17.71 -10.62 5.89
CA THR A 207 -16.45 -11.34 6.15
C THR A 207 -16.16 -11.40 7.65
N ALA A 208 -17.22 -11.46 8.48
CA ALA A 208 -17.12 -11.50 9.94
C ALA A 208 -16.42 -12.78 10.42
N ASP A 209 -16.53 -13.83 9.61
CA ASP A 209 -16.01 -15.17 9.80
C ASP A 209 -14.52 -15.30 9.47
N VAL A 210 -13.95 -14.36 8.71
CA VAL A 210 -12.55 -14.39 8.29
C VAL A 210 -11.70 -13.48 9.18
N SER A 211 -10.64 -14.04 9.76
CA SER A 211 -9.68 -13.29 10.56
C SER A 211 -8.81 -12.35 9.71
N ILE A 212 -8.20 -11.35 10.35
CA ILE A 212 -7.26 -10.44 9.66
C ILE A 212 -6.04 -11.21 9.14
N ALA A 213 -5.56 -12.20 9.91
CA ALA A 213 -4.43 -13.05 9.51
C ALA A 213 -4.76 -13.89 8.27
N GLU A 214 -5.94 -14.49 8.18
CA GLU A 214 -6.37 -15.23 6.99
C GLU A 214 -6.52 -14.31 5.77
N THR A 215 -7.03 -13.09 5.98
CA THR A 215 -7.13 -12.09 4.91
C THR A 215 -5.75 -11.65 4.43
N ALA A 216 -4.78 -11.49 5.34
CA ALA A 216 -3.41 -11.17 5.02
C ALA A 216 -2.72 -12.30 4.24
N SER A 217 -2.88 -13.55 4.68
CA SER A 217 -2.35 -14.73 3.99
C SER A 217 -2.97 -14.90 2.60
N ALA A 218 -4.26 -14.58 2.45
CA ALA A 218 -4.88 -14.53 1.13
C ALA A 218 -4.27 -13.42 0.27
N ALA A 219 -4.06 -12.21 0.79
CA ALA A 219 -3.40 -11.12 0.06
C ALA A 219 -2.00 -11.48 -0.43
N GLU A 220 -1.22 -12.18 0.40
CA GLU A 220 0.07 -12.74 0.00
C GLU A 220 -0.08 -13.79 -1.12
N PHE A 221 -1.01 -14.73 -0.99
CA PHE A 221 -1.28 -15.74 -2.01
C PHE A 221 -1.71 -15.13 -3.36
N PHE A 222 -2.48 -14.03 -3.31
CA PHE A 222 -2.91 -13.29 -4.50
C PHE A 222 -1.83 -12.37 -5.08
N GLY A 223 -0.63 -12.33 -4.50
CA GLY A 223 0.54 -11.64 -5.07
C GLY A 223 0.68 -10.16 -4.67
N SER A 224 0.23 -9.80 -3.47
CA SER A 224 0.51 -8.48 -2.88
C SER A 224 2.00 -8.32 -2.53
N ASP A 225 2.56 -7.13 -2.75
CA ASP A 225 3.95 -6.81 -2.41
C ASP A 225 4.11 -6.38 -0.94
N GLY A 226 3.00 -6.07 -0.26
CA GLY A 226 2.95 -5.77 1.17
C GLY A 226 1.53 -5.45 1.63
N VAL A 227 1.29 -5.59 2.94
CA VAL A 227 -0.05 -5.47 3.51
C VAL A 227 -0.15 -4.27 4.44
N ILE A 228 -1.28 -3.57 4.37
CA ILE A 228 -1.59 -2.45 5.23
C ILE A 228 -2.71 -2.86 6.19
N VAL A 229 -2.43 -2.78 7.48
CA VAL A 229 -3.39 -2.99 8.55
C VAL A 229 -3.88 -1.63 9.03
N THR A 230 -5.18 -1.37 8.90
CA THR A 230 -5.81 -0.16 9.43
C THR A 230 -6.79 -0.51 10.55
N GLY A 231 -6.96 0.42 11.49
CA GLY A 231 -7.98 0.35 12.53
C GLY A 231 -9.36 0.69 11.97
N SER A 232 -10.41 0.31 12.71
CA SER A 232 -11.82 0.36 12.29
C SER A 232 -12.33 1.76 11.92
N VAL A 233 -11.72 2.82 12.45
CA VAL A 233 -12.07 4.23 12.18
C VAL A 233 -10.81 5.09 12.12
N THR A 234 -10.84 6.15 11.30
CA THR A 234 -9.81 7.20 11.25
C THR A 234 -9.47 7.74 12.66
N GLY A 235 -8.24 7.50 13.12
CA GLY A 235 -7.77 7.99 14.42
C GLY A 235 -7.96 7.03 15.59
N GLN A 236 -8.57 5.86 15.37
CA GLN A 236 -8.53 4.75 16.32
C GLN A 236 -7.27 3.91 16.10
N GLU A 237 -6.68 3.49 17.22
CA GLU A 237 -5.47 2.69 17.27
C GLU A 237 -5.70 1.31 16.64
N ALA A 238 -4.79 0.88 15.76
CA ALA A 238 -4.77 -0.51 15.31
C ALA A 238 -4.35 -1.41 16.49
N SER A 239 -5.04 -2.52 16.70
CA SER A 239 -4.69 -3.43 17.80
C SER A 239 -3.27 -3.97 17.58
N VAL A 240 -2.39 -3.75 18.56
CA VAL A 240 -1.01 -4.25 18.52
C VAL A 240 -0.98 -5.78 18.39
N GLN A 241 -2.00 -6.46 18.94
CA GLN A 241 -2.12 -7.92 18.82
C GLN A 241 -2.44 -8.34 17.38
N GLU A 242 -3.38 -7.66 16.71
CA GLU A 242 -3.73 -7.97 15.33
C GLU A 242 -2.54 -7.77 14.38
N ILE A 243 -1.72 -6.74 14.61
CA ILE A 243 -0.50 -6.51 13.82
C ILE A 243 0.50 -7.64 14.02
N LYS A 244 0.72 -8.07 15.26
CA LYS A 244 1.62 -9.20 15.55
C LYS A 244 1.12 -10.51 14.94
N ASP A 245 -0.19 -10.75 14.99
CA ASP A 245 -0.80 -11.93 14.40
C ASP A 245 -0.64 -11.92 12.87
N VAL A 246 -0.85 -10.77 12.23
CA VAL A 246 -0.60 -10.61 10.79
C VAL A 246 0.87 -10.82 10.45
N GLN A 247 1.79 -10.20 11.19
CA GLN A 247 3.23 -10.36 10.99
C GLN A 247 3.70 -11.81 11.18
N ALA A 248 3.04 -12.59 12.04
CA ALA A 248 3.34 -14.01 12.22
C ALA A 248 2.75 -14.88 11.10
N SER A 249 1.75 -14.38 10.37
CA SER A 249 1.01 -15.12 9.34
C SER A 249 1.52 -14.91 7.91
N VAL A 250 2.29 -13.85 7.64
CA VAL A 250 2.77 -13.49 6.29
C VAL A 250 4.26 -13.22 6.27
N ASP A 251 4.89 -13.46 5.13
CA ASP A 251 6.31 -13.19 4.90
C ASP A 251 6.57 -11.82 4.22
N ILE A 252 5.52 -11.11 3.82
CA ILE A 252 5.56 -9.80 3.16
C ILE A 252 5.59 -8.62 4.18
N PRO A 253 6.11 -7.44 3.79
CA PRO A 253 6.15 -6.28 4.69
C PRO A 253 4.76 -5.87 5.16
N VAL A 254 4.64 -5.64 6.48
CA VAL A 254 3.40 -5.23 7.13
C VAL A 254 3.50 -3.76 7.53
N LEU A 255 2.59 -2.94 7.00
CA LEU A 255 2.50 -1.51 7.28
C LEU A 255 1.26 -1.21 8.15
N VAL A 256 1.38 -0.21 9.02
CA VAL A 256 0.27 0.27 9.84
C VAL A 256 -0.28 1.54 9.20
N GLY A 257 -1.56 1.50 8.80
CA GLY A 257 -2.17 2.56 7.99
C GLY A 257 -2.99 3.60 8.77
N SER A 258 -3.19 3.44 10.09
CA SER A 258 -3.93 4.41 10.90
C SER A 258 -3.62 4.31 12.41
N GLY A 259 -3.91 5.41 13.12
CA GLY A 259 -3.90 5.43 14.59
C GLY A 259 -2.53 5.67 15.23
N VAL A 260 -1.48 5.89 14.44
CA VAL A 260 -0.14 6.19 14.97
C VAL A 260 -0.05 7.65 15.41
N THR A 261 0.39 7.85 16.64
CA THR A 261 0.56 9.14 17.33
C THR A 261 1.92 9.18 18.02
N LEU A 262 2.37 10.38 18.40
CA LEU A 262 3.59 10.57 19.21
C LEU A 262 3.66 9.69 20.47
N SER A 263 2.52 9.38 21.09
CA SER A 263 2.47 8.59 22.32
C SER A 263 2.57 7.08 22.10
N ASN A 264 2.06 6.56 20.96
CA ASN A 264 1.95 5.12 20.74
C ASN A 264 2.95 4.58 19.69
N VAL A 265 3.72 5.45 19.03
CA VAL A 265 4.68 5.06 17.98
C VAL A 265 5.64 3.95 18.42
N GLU A 266 6.05 3.94 19.68
CA GLU A 266 6.92 2.93 20.29
C GLU A 266 6.38 1.51 20.15
N GLN A 267 5.06 1.36 20.21
CA GLN A 267 4.39 0.06 20.14
C GLN A 267 4.32 -0.48 18.70
N TYR A 268 4.44 0.41 17.71
CA TYR A 268 4.28 0.08 16.29
C TYR A 268 5.61 0.05 15.51
N LEU A 269 6.73 0.41 16.13
CA LEU A 269 8.05 0.37 15.47
C LEU A 269 8.49 -1.03 15.01
N GLY A 270 7.87 -2.09 15.53
CA GLY A 270 8.05 -3.45 15.03
C GLY A 270 7.47 -3.69 13.63
N ALA A 271 6.62 -2.79 13.11
CA ALA A 271 6.09 -2.86 11.75
C ALA A 271 7.13 -2.41 10.71
N SER A 272 6.96 -2.85 9.45
CA SER A 272 7.84 -2.47 8.34
C SER A 272 7.72 -0.98 8.01
N GLY A 273 6.49 -0.44 8.07
CA GLY A 273 6.22 0.98 7.84
C GLY A 273 4.97 1.49 8.56
N LEU A 274 4.91 2.80 8.77
CA LEU A 274 3.86 3.52 9.47
C LEU A 274 3.36 4.66 8.57
N ILE A 275 2.11 4.60 8.14
CA ILE A 275 1.48 5.66 7.35
C ILE A 275 0.80 6.64 8.31
N VAL A 276 1.29 7.88 8.31
CA VAL A 276 0.83 8.93 9.21
C VAL A 276 0.25 10.08 8.39
N GLY A 277 -1.05 10.31 8.56
CA GLY A 277 -1.78 11.39 7.89
C GLY A 277 -2.34 12.41 8.87
N SER A 278 -3.39 12.04 9.61
CA SER A 278 -4.14 12.96 10.47
C SER A 278 -3.30 13.60 11.57
N HIS A 279 -2.36 12.87 12.18
CA HIS A 279 -1.51 13.40 13.26
C HIS A 279 -0.55 14.51 12.80
N PHE A 280 -0.14 14.49 11.53
CA PHE A 280 0.71 15.52 10.95
C PHE A 280 -0.05 16.81 10.65
N LYS A 281 -1.39 16.79 10.69
CA LYS A 281 -2.25 17.93 10.41
C LYS A 281 -2.66 18.67 11.68
N HIS A 282 -2.95 19.96 11.54
CA HIS A 282 -3.39 20.78 12.67
C HIS A 282 -4.59 20.13 13.39
N ASN A 283 -4.47 20.03 14.72
CA ASN A 283 -5.46 19.43 15.63
C ASN A 283 -5.80 17.95 15.34
N GLY A 284 -4.95 17.21 14.62
CA GLY A 284 -5.24 15.82 14.28
C GLY A 284 -6.36 15.67 13.25
N LEU A 285 -6.79 16.76 12.61
CA LEU A 285 -7.94 16.79 11.71
C LEU A 285 -7.46 16.81 10.26
N TRP A 286 -7.93 15.83 9.48
CA TRP A 286 -7.51 15.61 8.10
C TRP A 286 -7.80 16.79 7.15
N HIS A 287 -8.70 17.71 7.51
CA HIS A 287 -9.05 18.85 6.67
C HIS A 287 -8.02 19.98 6.67
N TYR A 288 -7.17 20.06 7.69
CA TYR A 288 -6.21 21.15 7.83
C TYR A 288 -4.87 20.83 7.16
N HIS A 289 -4.07 21.88 6.96
CA HIS A 289 -2.71 21.77 6.47
C HIS A 289 -1.81 21.07 7.51
N PRO A 290 -0.74 20.39 7.06
CA PRO A 290 0.25 19.83 7.96
C PRO A 290 0.94 20.90 8.80
N ASP A 291 1.16 20.57 10.07
CA ASP A 291 2.04 21.33 10.95
C ASP A 291 3.42 20.65 10.96
N PHE A 292 4.32 21.15 10.13
CA PHE A 292 5.67 20.60 9.99
C PHE A 292 6.48 20.64 11.29
N SER A 293 6.12 21.50 12.26
CA SER A 293 6.75 21.47 13.58
C SER A 293 6.41 20.18 14.34
N ASN A 294 5.16 19.72 14.24
CA ASN A 294 4.74 18.45 14.83
C ASN A 294 5.31 17.25 14.07
N VAL A 295 5.39 17.33 12.74
CA VAL A 295 6.07 16.30 11.93
C VAL A 295 7.52 16.15 12.36
N LYS A 296 8.23 17.27 12.53
CA LYS A 296 9.63 17.25 12.97
C LYS A 296 9.78 16.64 14.36
N LYS A 297 8.97 17.04 15.34
CA LYS A 297 8.97 16.42 16.69
C LYS A 297 8.71 14.91 16.63
N PHE A 298 7.82 14.48 15.74
CA PHE A 298 7.53 13.07 15.53
C PHE A 298 8.72 12.33 14.94
N MET A 299 9.33 12.88 13.89
CA MET A 299 10.53 12.32 13.29
C MET A 299 11.71 12.30 14.27
N ASP A 300 11.91 13.34 15.08
CA ASP A 300 12.94 13.38 16.12
C ASP A 300 12.75 12.25 17.14
N LYS A 301 11.50 12.04 17.61
CA LYS A 301 11.18 10.93 18.52
C LYS A 301 11.43 9.57 17.85
N VAL A 302 10.99 9.41 16.60
CA VAL A 302 11.20 8.17 15.83
C VAL A 302 12.69 7.89 15.61
N GLN A 303 13.49 8.91 15.29
CA GLN A 303 14.94 8.78 15.14
C GLN A 303 15.61 8.37 16.45
N ASN A 304 15.21 8.97 17.58
CA ASN A 304 15.70 8.57 18.90
C ASN A 304 15.35 7.11 19.24
N LEU A 305 14.13 6.66 18.90
CA LEU A 305 13.69 5.29 19.14
C LEU A 305 14.31 4.26 18.19
N ARG A 306 14.65 4.67 16.96
CA ARG A 306 15.39 3.84 15.99
C ARG A 306 16.83 3.59 16.45
N GLY A 307 17.33 4.38 17.39
CA GLY A 307 18.73 4.40 17.78
C GLY A 307 19.58 5.07 16.71
N ASP A 308 20.56 5.84 17.17
CA ASP A 308 21.60 6.41 16.32
C ASP A 308 22.21 5.30 15.41
N PRO A 309 22.39 5.51 14.10
CA PRO A 309 23.21 4.63 13.25
C PRO A 309 24.72 4.65 13.62
N ALA A 310 25.07 5.16 14.81
CA ALA A 310 26.43 5.30 15.27
C ALA A 310 26.49 5.19 16.81
N LYS A 311 26.57 3.96 17.31
CA LYS A 311 27.47 3.59 18.42
C LYS A 311 27.84 2.12 18.32
#